data_AF-A0A059APK7-F1
#
_entry.id   AF-A0A059APK7-F1
#
_cell.length_a   1.000
_cell.length_b   1.000
_cell.length_c   1.000
_cell.angle_alpha   90.00
_cell.angle_beta   90.00
_cell.angle_gamma   90.00
#
_symmetry.space_group_name_H-M   'P 1'
#
loop_
_entity.id
_entity.type
_entity.pdbx_description
1 polymer ?
#
loop_
_entity_poly.entity_id
_entity_poly.type
_entity_poly.pdbx_seq_one_letter_code
_entity_poly.pdbx_strand_id
1 'polypeptide(L)'
;MATAMHLTSVKTSGSDLLAPRSSSRQRCVLPQQLHFATSVGSSLLLSRSVKKSCRSGVFKVCCAGANVDVLEKSSAVTQGFGDSENQLNCVMKFGGSSVASAERMREVADLVLSFPNERPVIVLSAMGKTTNNLLQAGEKAVSCGVTNVSCIDELSFIKELHLRTVKELGVDESIIATHLEELDQLLKGIAMMKELTLRTRDYLVSFGECMSTRIFAAYLNKIGVKARQYDAFEIGFITTDDFTNADILEATYPAVAKRLHDDWITDPAIPIVTGFLGKGWRTCAVTTLGRGGSDLTATTIGKALGLREIQVWKDVDGVLTCDPNIYTRAEPVPYLTFDEAAELAYFGAQVLHPQSMRPAREGDIPVRVKNSYNPNAPGTLITRTRDMSKAVLTSIVLKRNVTMLDIVSTRMLGQFGFLAKVFSIFEDLGISVDVVATSEVSISLTLDPSKLWSRELIQQELDHVVEELEKIAVVHLLQRRSIISLIGNVQRSSLILEKVFNVLRTNGVNVQMISQGASKVNISLIVNDDEAEQCVRALHSAFFESDLPELDHGYRSGNGSAATS
;
A
#
# COMPACT_ATOMS: atom_id res chain seq x y z
N MET A 1 3.92 -25.39 -75.82
CA MET A 1 4.20 -26.44 -74.83
C MET A 1 3.05 -26.41 -73.84
N ALA A 2 1.95 -27.13 -74.07
CA ALA A 2 1.77 -28.56 -73.78
C ALA A 2 1.96 -28.81 -72.27
N THR A 3 1.00 -29.30 -71.47
CA THR A 3 -0.12 -30.20 -71.78
C THR A 3 -1.15 -30.11 -70.64
N ALA A 4 -2.42 -30.30 -70.99
CA ALA A 4 -3.55 -30.53 -70.10
C ALA A 4 -3.53 -31.95 -69.50
N MET A 5 -4.28 -32.20 -68.43
CA MET A 5 -5.20 -33.37 -68.42
C MET A 5 -6.36 -33.21 -67.43
N HIS A 6 -7.53 -33.48 -67.99
CA HIS A 6 -8.90 -33.55 -67.46
C HIS A 6 -9.17 -34.90 -66.78
N LEU A 7 -10.25 -34.96 -65.97
CA LEU A 7 -11.42 -35.88 -66.06
C LEU A 7 -12.04 -36.03 -64.65
N THR A 8 -13.13 -35.33 -64.29
CA THR A 8 -14.57 -35.60 -64.50
C THR A 8 -15.13 -36.92 -63.94
N SER A 9 -16.17 -36.72 -63.11
CA SER A 9 -17.22 -37.58 -62.54
C SER A 9 -17.79 -38.74 -63.36
N VAL A 10 -18.49 -39.67 -62.68
CA VAL A 10 -19.93 -40.08 -62.86
C VAL A 10 -20.24 -41.27 -61.90
N LYS A 11 -21.18 -41.10 -60.92
CA LYS A 11 -22.53 -41.74 -60.72
C LYS A 11 -22.57 -43.29 -60.72
N THR A 12 -23.41 -44.06 -60.00
CA THR A 12 -24.55 -43.91 -59.06
C THR A 12 -25.02 -45.32 -58.66
N SER A 13 -25.47 -45.51 -57.42
CA SER A 13 -26.60 -46.36 -56.95
C SER A 13 -26.59 -46.30 -55.42
N GLY A 14 -27.67 -46.29 -54.65
CA GLY A 14 -29.10 -46.38 -54.87
C GLY A 14 -29.75 -46.29 -53.46
N SER A 15 -30.92 -45.66 -53.38
CA SER A 15 -32.04 -45.89 -52.46
C SER A 15 -31.76 -46.26 -50.97
N ASP A 16 -32.14 -45.40 -50.01
CA ASP A 16 -33.45 -45.54 -49.37
C ASP A 16 -33.81 -44.37 -48.43
N LEU A 17 -35.10 -44.04 -48.47
CA LEU A 17 -35.79 -43.01 -47.71
C LEU A 17 -35.98 -43.39 -46.24
N LEU A 18 -35.93 -42.40 -45.33
CA LEU A 18 -37.05 -42.03 -44.45
C LEU A 18 -36.60 -40.96 -43.43
N ALA A 19 -37.20 -39.77 -43.52
CA ALA A 19 -37.39 -38.83 -42.42
C ALA A 19 -38.92 -38.76 -42.15
N PRO A 20 -39.46 -37.97 -41.19
CA PRO A 20 -38.92 -37.34 -39.98
C PRO A 20 -39.85 -37.60 -38.73
N ARG A 21 -39.52 -37.06 -37.53
CA ARG A 21 -40.42 -36.24 -36.67
C ARG A 21 -39.99 -36.13 -35.18
N SER A 22 -40.05 -34.87 -34.70
CA SER A 22 -40.54 -34.35 -33.41
C SER A 22 -40.00 -34.87 -32.06
N SER A 23 -39.58 -33.94 -31.20
CA SER A 23 -40.22 -33.82 -29.87
C SER A 23 -40.07 -32.41 -29.28
N SER A 24 -41.15 -31.97 -28.66
CA SER A 24 -41.34 -30.74 -27.91
C SER A 24 -41.73 -31.10 -26.48
N ARG A 25 -41.36 -30.22 -25.54
CA ARG A 25 -41.85 -30.07 -24.15
C ARG A 25 -41.40 -31.10 -23.10
N GLN A 26 -40.73 -30.58 -22.06
CA GLN A 26 -41.15 -30.81 -20.68
C GLN A 26 -40.77 -29.62 -19.77
N ARG A 27 -41.79 -29.04 -19.12
CA ARG A 27 -41.74 -28.19 -17.93
C ARG A 27 -41.85 -29.09 -16.70
N CYS A 28 -41.26 -28.67 -15.57
CA CYS A 28 -41.69 -28.82 -14.16
C CYS A 28 -40.46 -28.57 -13.27
N VAL A 29 -40.45 -28.02 -12.04
CA VAL A 29 -41.44 -27.55 -11.06
C VAL A 29 -40.63 -26.89 -9.91
N LEU A 30 -41.10 -25.77 -9.36
CA LEU A 30 -40.77 -25.24 -8.02
C LEU A 30 -41.49 -26.10 -6.95
N PRO A 31 -41.03 -26.29 -5.69
CA PRO A 31 -41.09 -25.16 -4.73
C PRO A 31 -40.24 -25.23 -3.43
N GLN A 32 -40.36 -24.12 -2.68
CA GLN A 32 -40.60 -24.00 -1.22
C GLN A 32 -39.48 -23.55 -0.25
N GLN A 33 -39.75 -22.36 0.30
CA GLN A 33 -39.29 -21.82 1.57
C GLN A 33 -39.63 -22.75 2.74
N LEU A 34 -38.76 -22.81 3.76
CA LEU A 34 -39.11 -23.25 5.11
C LEU A 34 -38.42 -22.39 6.17
N HIS A 35 -39.26 -21.91 7.09
CA HIS A 35 -38.97 -21.22 8.33
C HIS A 35 -38.17 -22.09 9.31
N PHE A 36 -37.31 -21.47 10.14
CA PHE A 36 -36.89 -22.06 11.41
C PHE A 36 -37.61 -21.39 12.57
N ALA A 37 -38.50 -22.15 13.19
CA ALA A 37 -39.15 -21.86 14.46
C ALA A 37 -38.38 -22.54 15.61
N THR A 38 -38.38 -21.89 16.76
CA THR A 38 -37.94 -22.37 18.06
C THR A 38 -38.78 -23.54 18.56
N SER A 39 -38.15 -24.57 19.14
CA SER A 39 -38.81 -25.45 20.10
C SER A 39 -37.87 -25.84 21.24
N VAL A 40 -38.44 -25.83 22.44
CA VAL A 40 -37.84 -26.23 23.71
C VAL A 40 -38.33 -27.65 24.02
N GLY A 41 -37.45 -28.51 24.54
CA GLY A 41 -37.80 -29.83 25.06
C GLY A 41 -36.71 -30.36 26.00
N SER A 42 -37.11 -30.82 27.18
CA SER A 42 -36.30 -31.02 28.39
C SER A 42 -36.22 -32.49 28.82
N SER A 43 -35.07 -32.95 29.35
CA SER A 43 -34.90 -33.99 30.41
C SER A 43 -33.40 -34.04 30.82
N LEU A 44 -32.93 -33.70 32.05
CA LEU A 44 -32.91 -34.41 33.38
C LEU A 44 -32.31 -35.83 33.29
N LEU A 45 -31.27 -36.32 34.02
CA LEU A 45 -30.46 -36.02 35.24
C LEU A 45 -29.12 -36.80 35.12
N LEU A 46 -27.94 -36.44 35.68
CA LEU A 46 -27.53 -36.64 37.09
C LEU A 46 -26.20 -35.91 37.45
N SER A 47 -26.24 -35.28 38.62
CA SER A 47 -25.24 -34.72 39.58
C SER A 47 -23.71 -35.00 39.48
N ARG A 48 -22.89 -33.95 39.72
CA ARG A 48 -22.24 -33.66 41.03
C ARG A 48 -21.65 -32.23 41.13
N SER A 49 -21.80 -31.64 42.33
CA SER A 49 -21.48 -30.25 42.78
C SER A 49 -19.95 -29.97 42.85
N VAL A 50 -19.42 -28.73 42.85
CA VAL A 50 -19.42 -27.77 43.99
C VAL A 50 -19.35 -26.28 43.58
N LYS A 51 -20.34 -25.54 44.10
CA LYS A 51 -20.57 -24.12 44.49
C LYS A 51 -19.49 -23.01 44.33
N LYS A 52 -19.94 -21.85 43.82
CA LYS A 52 -20.19 -20.54 44.52
C LYS A 52 -20.98 -19.59 43.57
N SER A 53 -22.32 -19.52 43.65
CA SER A 53 -23.16 -18.46 44.26
C SER A 53 -22.63 -17.03 44.03
N CYS A 54 -23.34 -16.12 43.35
CA CYS A 54 -24.59 -15.50 43.80
C CYS A 54 -25.59 -15.12 42.68
N ARG A 55 -26.85 -15.02 43.11
CA ARG A 55 -28.11 -14.95 42.34
C ARG A 55 -28.41 -13.60 41.69
N SER A 56 -29.20 -13.71 40.62
CA SER A 56 -29.93 -12.70 39.86
C SER A 56 -30.94 -11.88 40.66
N GLY A 57 -31.13 -10.62 40.26
CA GLY A 57 -32.36 -9.85 40.49
C GLY A 57 -32.63 -8.95 39.28
N VAL A 58 -33.73 -9.19 38.56
CA VAL A 58 -34.25 -8.29 37.52
C VAL A 58 -35.07 -7.21 38.23
N PHE A 59 -34.84 -5.93 37.93
CA PHE A 59 -35.69 -4.84 38.40
C PHE A 59 -36.24 -4.00 37.24
N LYS A 60 -37.53 -3.68 37.43
CA LYS A 60 -38.49 -3.01 36.56
C LYS A 60 -38.28 -1.49 36.68
N VAL A 61 -38.27 -0.78 35.56
CA VAL A 61 -38.13 0.69 35.52
C VAL A 61 -39.48 1.36 35.79
N CYS A 62 -39.52 2.25 36.78
CA CYS A 62 -40.54 3.28 36.95
C CYS A 62 -39.84 4.57 37.42
N CYS A 63 -40.01 5.65 36.68
CA CYS A 63 -39.41 6.95 36.97
C CYS A 63 -40.26 7.74 37.96
N ALA A 64 -39.64 8.30 39.00
CA ALA A 64 -40.11 9.52 39.67
C ALA A 64 -38.95 10.16 40.46
N GLY A 65 -38.67 11.43 40.15
CA GLY A 65 -38.21 12.41 41.15
C GLY A 65 -36.73 12.45 41.51
N ALA A 66 -36.05 13.43 40.89
CA ALA A 66 -35.14 14.40 41.51
C ALA A 66 -33.72 13.98 41.97
N ASN A 67 -32.80 14.89 41.60
CA ASN A 67 -31.41 15.09 42.02
C ASN A 67 -30.35 14.12 41.49
N VAL A 68 -29.66 14.60 40.45
CA VAL A 68 -28.42 14.05 39.90
C VAL A 68 -27.26 14.74 40.61
N ASP A 69 -26.65 14.05 41.58
CA ASP A 69 -25.28 14.34 42.00
C ASP A 69 -24.34 13.46 41.17
N VAL A 70 -23.46 14.12 40.41
CA VAL A 70 -22.46 13.51 39.55
C VAL A 70 -21.37 12.90 40.43
N LEU A 71 -21.44 11.59 40.65
CA LEU A 71 -20.32 10.82 41.19
C LEU A 71 -19.30 10.58 40.08
N GLU A 72 -18.22 11.36 40.16
CA GLU A 72 -16.97 11.13 39.42
C GLU A 72 -16.56 9.66 39.53
N LYS A 73 -16.45 9.03 38.36
CA LYS A 73 -15.84 7.72 38.24
C LYS A 73 -14.35 7.93 38.45
N SER A 74 -13.87 7.71 39.68
CA SER A 74 -12.46 7.64 40.00
C SER A 74 -11.79 6.65 39.05
N SER A 75 -11.09 7.16 38.05
CA SER A 75 -10.07 6.42 37.34
C SER A 75 -9.08 5.96 38.40
N ALA A 76 -9.08 4.66 38.67
CA ALA A 76 -7.98 4.04 39.37
C ALA A 76 -6.74 4.27 38.50
N VAL A 77 -6.06 5.37 38.77
CA VAL A 77 -4.68 5.60 38.38
C VAL A 77 -3.90 4.49 39.07
N THR A 78 -3.58 3.44 38.32
CA THR A 78 -2.53 2.50 38.69
C THR A 78 -1.25 3.33 38.75
N GLN A 79 -0.95 3.85 39.94
CA GLN A 79 0.35 4.38 40.26
C GLN A 79 1.35 3.22 40.20
N GLY A 80 1.98 3.09 39.04
CA GLY A 80 3.20 2.33 38.79
C GLY A 80 4.23 3.24 38.13
N PHE A 81 4.61 4.33 38.80
CA PHE A 81 5.66 5.26 38.34
C PHE A 81 7.07 4.69 38.61
N GLY A 82 7.32 3.46 38.16
CA GLY A 82 8.60 2.76 38.34
C GLY A 82 9.07 1.89 37.17
N ASP A 83 8.23 1.62 36.16
CA ASP A 83 8.55 0.65 35.08
C ASP A 83 8.65 1.25 33.66
N SER A 84 8.47 2.57 33.48
CA SER A 84 8.39 3.17 32.13
C SER A 84 9.73 3.30 31.41
N GLU A 85 10.87 3.26 32.12
CA GLU A 85 12.20 3.50 31.51
C GLU A 85 12.73 2.29 30.72
N ASN A 86 12.15 1.11 30.90
CA ASN A 86 12.67 -0.14 30.33
C ASN A 86 11.74 -0.80 29.31
N GLN A 87 10.71 -0.10 28.83
CA GLN A 87 9.78 -0.63 27.84
C GLN A 87 10.13 -0.19 26.41
N LEU A 88 9.84 -1.05 25.44
CA LEU A 88 9.85 -0.68 24.02
C LEU A 88 8.91 0.51 23.80
N ASN A 89 9.37 1.53 23.09
CA ASN A 89 8.66 2.82 23.05
C ASN A 89 8.39 3.38 21.63
N CYS A 90 9.09 2.87 20.62
CA CYS A 90 8.88 3.23 19.22
C CYS A 90 9.27 2.09 18.27
N VAL A 91 8.82 2.19 17.01
CA VAL A 91 9.35 1.38 15.90
C VAL A 91 10.19 2.28 15.00
N MET A 92 11.37 1.83 14.58
CA MET A 92 12.17 2.50 13.54
C MET A 92 12.27 1.62 12.31
N LYS A 93 11.70 2.07 11.20
CA LYS A 93 11.76 1.38 9.92
C LYS A 93 12.79 2.02 9.01
N PHE A 94 13.65 1.19 8.41
CA PHE A 94 14.65 1.62 7.42
C PHE A 94 14.38 0.95 6.07
N GLY A 95 14.37 1.75 5.00
CA GLY A 95 14.18 1.28 3.63
C GLY A 95 15.44 0.63 3.04
N GLY A 96 15.32 0.02 1.86
CA GLY A 96 16.45 -0.68 1.25
C GLY A 96 17.65 0.20 0.93
N SER A 97 17.43 1.47 0.56
CA SER A 97 18.51 2.46 0.38
C SER A 97 19.24 2.81 1.68
N SER A 98 18.56 2.75 2.82
CA SER A 98 19.16 2.97 4.14
C SER A 98 20.05 1.82 4.60
N VAL A 99 19.93 0.63 4.01
CA VAL A 99 20.75 -0.55 4.33
C VAL A 99 21.41 -1.15 3.09
N ALA A 100 21.70 -0.33 2.09
CA ALA A 100 22.18 -0.78 0.79
C ALA A 100 23.64 -1.28 0.79
N SER A 101 24.42 -0.95 1.82
CA SER A 101 25.85 -1.28 1.95
C SER A 101 26.24 -1.40 3.42
N ALA A 102 27.46 -1.90 3.69
CA ALA A 102 28.03 -1.90 5.02
C ALA A 102 28.09 -0.48 5.62
N GLU A 103 28.57 0.50 4.85
CA GLU A 103 28.62 1.91 5.26
C GLU A 103 27.26 2.44 5.73
N ARG A 104 26.22 2.24 4.91
CA ARG A 104 24.85 2.65 5.28
C ARG A 104 24.33 1.91 6.51
N MET A 105 24.67 0.63 6.70
CA MET A 105 24.36 -0.09 7.93
C MET A 105 25.10 0.47 9.15
N ARG A 106 26.35 0.95 9.03
CA ARG A 106 27.04 1.64 10.13
C ARG A 106 26.30 2.92 10.51
N GLU A 107 25.92 3.73 9.52
CA GLU A 107 25.16 4.95 9.75
C GLU A 107 23.81 4.70 10.43
N VAL A 108 23.09 3.63 10.04
CA VAL A 108 21.85 3.22 10.71
C VAL A 108 22.12 2.79 12.15
N ALA A 109 23.20 2.05 12.42
CA ALA A 109 23.57 1.69 13.78
C ALA A 109 23.89 2.92 14.63
N ASP A 110 24.72 3.85 14.13
CA ASP A 110 25.05 5.10 14.80
C ASP A 110 23.80 5.93 15.10
N LEU A 111 22.87 5.99 14.15
CA LEU A 111 21.59 6.67 14.31
C LEU A 111 20.73 6.04 15.42
N VAL A 112 20.59 4.71 15.43
CA VAL A 112 19.85 4.01 16.50
C VAL A 112 20.48 4.31 17.87
N LEU A 113 21.81 4.35 17.94
CA LEU A 113 22.55 4.61 19.18
C LEU A 113 22.56 6.10 19.59
N SER A 114 22.33 7.01 18.66
CA SER A 114 22.24 8.45 18.93
C SER A 114 21.04 8.85 19.80
N PHE A 115 20.07 7.94 19.98
CA PHE A 115 18.90 8.12 20.82
C PHE A 115 18.93 7.15 22.03
N PRO A 116 19.78 7.38 23.04
CA PRO A 116 20.00 6.43 24.15
C PRO A 116 18.78 6.26 25.06
N ASN A 117 17.79 7.14 24.97
CA ASN A 117 16.51 7.04 25.70
C ASN A 117 15.44 6.30 24.91
N GLU A 118 15.67 6.03 23.63
CA GLU A 118 14.75 5.24 22.82
C GLU A 118 15.06 3.75 23.00
N ARG A 119 14.01 2.93 23.00
CA ARG A 119 14.06 1.47 23.05
C ARG A 119 13.29 0.95 21.83
N PRO A 120 13.90 1.00 20.64
CA PRO A 120 13.18 0.78 19.41
C PRO A 120 13.02 -0.71 19.09
N VAL A 121 11.93 -1.05 18.40
CA VAL A 121 11.89 -2.20 17.49
C VAL A 121 12.37 -1.74 16.13
N ILE A 122 13.38 -2.40 15.55
CA ILE A 122 13.91 -2.07 14.23
C ILE A 122 13.25 -2.95 13.17
N VAL A 123 12.74 -2.35 12.11
CA VAL A 123 12.20 -3.06 10.94
C VAL A 123 13.06 -2.73 9.73
N LEU A 124 13.63 -3.74 9.07
CA LEU A 124 14.49 -3.55 7.91
C LEU A 124 13.87 -4.12 6.65
N SER A 125 14.00 -3.38 5.55
CA SER A 125 13.83 -3.91 4.19
C SER A 125 15.06 -4.69 3.73
N ALA A 126 14.96 -5.36 2.58
CA ALA A 126 16.10 -5.97 1.90
C ALA A 126 17.13 -4.91 1.47
N MET A 127 18.39 -5.31 1.32
CA MET A 127 19.49 -4.39 0.96
C MET A 127 19.33 -3.84 -0.46
N GLY A 128 19.25 -2.51 -0.61
CA GLY A 128 19.23 -1.84 -1.90
C GLY A 128 18.17 -2.38 -2.87
N LYS A 129 18.62 -2.90 -4.02
CA LYS A 129 17.74 -3.45 -5.08
C LYS A 129 17.56 -4.97 -4.99
N THR A 130 17.94 -5.61 -3.88
CA THR A 130 17.95 -7.07 -3.74
C THR A 130 16.60 -7.72 -4.02
N THR A 131 15.48 -7.16 -3.55
CA THR A 131 14.13 -7.70 -3.84
C THR A 131 13.84 -7.75 -5.34
N ASN A 132 14.19 -6.69 -6.09
CA ASN A 132 13.99 -6.65 -7.54
C ASN A 132 14.90 -7.66 -8.25
N ASN A 133 16.15 -7.78 -7.80
CA ASN A 133 17.09 -8.76 -8.34
C ASN A 133 16.63 -10.20 -8.05
N LEU A 134 16.04 -10.48 -6.89
CA LEU A 134 15.47 -11.79 -6.57
C LEU A 134 14.32 -12.14 -7.52
N LEU A 135 13.40 -11.20 -7.77
CA LEU A 135 12.30 -11.39 -8.72
C LEU A 135 12.83 -11.66 -10.14
N GLN A 136 13.77 -10.84 -10.60
CA GLN A 136 14.39 -10.99 -11.93
C GLN A 136 15.17 -12.32 -12.05
N ALA A 137 15.88 -12.73 -11.00
CA ALA A 137 16.56 -14.02 -10.95
C ALA A 137 15.56 -15.17 -11.07
N GLY A 138 14.41 -15.09 -10.38
CA GLY A 138 13.33 -16.07 -10.50
C GLY A 138 12.76 -16.15 -11.92
N GLU A 139 12.47 -15.00 -12.55
CA GLU A 139 11.97 -14.94 -13.94
C GLU A 139 12.98 -15.53 -14.94
N LYS A 140 14.28 -15.22 -14.79
CA LYS A 140 15.34 -15.80 -15.62
C LYS A 140 15.53 -17.30 -15.39
N ALA A 141 15.44 -17.75 -14.13
CA ALA A 141 15.61 -19.15 -13.76
C ALA A 141 14.60 -20.06 -14.50
N VAL A 142 13.36 -19.60 -14.69
CA VAL A 142 12.31 -20.36 -15.42
C VAL A 142 12.75 -20.80 -16.83
N SER A 143 13.60 -20.01 -17.50
CA SER A 143 13.97 -20.25 -18.91
C SER A 143 15.46 -20.54 -19.15
N CYS A 144 16.35 -20.31 -18.19
CA CYS A 144 17.80 -20.44 -18.41
C CYS A 144 18.32 -21.89 -18.46
N GLY A 145 17.58 -22.84 -17.89
CA GLY A 145 18.02 -24.23 -17.70
C GLY A 145 18.95 -24.42 -16.48
N VAL A 146 18.93 -25.63 -15.90
CA VAL A 146 19.54 -25.93 -14.58
C VAL A 146 21.04 -25.64 -14.52
N THR A 147 21.79 -25.97 -15.58
CA THR A 147 23.25 -25.77 -15.62
C THR A 147 23.67 -24.30 -15.64
N ASN A 148 22.76 -23.39 -16.00
CA ASN A 148 23.05 -21.98 -16.20
C ASN A 148 22.56 -21.09 -15.04
N VAL A 149 21.98 -21.67 -13.97
CA VAL A 149 21.48 -20.91 -12.82
C VAL A 149 22.60 -20.12 -12.13
N SER A 150 23.79 -20.72 -12.01
CA SER A 150 24.96 -20.03 -11.46
C SER A 150 25.46 -18.87 -12.32
N CYS A 151 25.02 -18.79 -13.58
CA CYS A 151 25.35 -17.71 -14.51
C CYS A 151 24.32 -16.58 -14.50
N ILE A 152 23.30 -16.63 -13.63
CA ILE A 152 22.34 -15.54 -13.48
C ILE A 152 23.05 -14.34 -12.82
N ASP A 153 23.14 -13.23 -13.54
CA ASP A 153 23.82 -12.01 -13.09
C ASP A 153 23.24 -11.49 -11.77
N GLU A 154 21.91 -11.51 -11.63
CA GLU A 154 21.22 -11.05 -10.42
C GLU A 154 21.58 -11.90 -9.19
N LEU A 155 21.71 -13.23 -9.34
CA LEU A 155 22.14 -14.12 -8.26
C LEU A 155 23.57 -13.80 -7.85
N SER A 156 24.46 -13.59 -8.82
CA SER A 156 25.86 -13.23 -8.58
C SER A 156 25.97 -11.88 -7.85
N PHE A 157 25.20 -10.88 -8.29
CA PHE A 157 25.11 -9.58 -7.63
C PHE A 157 24.65 -9.70 -6.18
N ILE A 158 23.61 -10.50 -5.92
CA ILE A 158 23.08 -10.72 -4.56
C ILE A 158 24.15 -11.35 -3.67
N LYS A 159 24.81 -12.42 -4.14
CA LYS A 159 25.88 -13.10 -3.39
C LYS A 159 27.02 -12.14 -3.06
N GLU A 160 27.54 -11.44 -4.06
CA GLU A 160 28.64 -10.48 -3.89
C GLU A 160 28.28 -9.36 -2.91
N LEU A 161 27.08 -8.77 -3.05
CA LEU A 161 26.63 -7.69 -2.17
C LEU A 161 26.64 -8.10 -0.69
N HIS A 162 26.07 -9.27 -0.37
CA HIS A 162 25.94 -9.72 1.01
C HIS A 162 27.28 -10.20 1.57
N LEU A 163 28.08 -10.96 0.80
CA LEU A 163 29.41 -11.41 1.22
C LEU A 163 30.35 -10.23 1.47
N ARG A 164 30.40 -9.26 0.54
CA ARG A 164 31.16 -8.02 0.71
C ARG A 164 30.73 -7.26 1.96
N THR A 165 29.42 -7.14 2.19
CA THR A 165 28.90 -6.42 3.35
C THR A 165 29.28 -7.09 4.67
N VAL A 166 29.14 -8.42 4.76
CA VAL A 166 29.55 -9.18 5.94
C VAL A 166 31.04 -9.00 6.21
N LYS A 167 31.87 -9.09 5.17
CA LYS A 167 33.32 -8.87 5.25
C LYS A 167 33.68 -7.45 5.73
N GLU A 168 33.05 -6.43 5.16
CA GLU A 168 33.30 -5.03 5.52
C GLU A 168 32.82 -4.66 6.93
N LEU A 169 31.73 -5.26 7.40
CA LEU A 169 31.29 -5.17 8.80
C LEU A 169 32.11 -6.08 9.73
N GLY A 170 32.88 -7.01 9.14
CA GLY A 170 33.66 -8.07 9.80
C GLY A 170 32.81 -8.98 10.67
N VAL A 171 31.62 -9.29 10.20
CA VAL A 171 30.70 -10.28 10.78
C VAL A 171 31.05 -11.66 10.21
N ASP A 172 30.62 -12.74 10.86
CA ASP A 172 30.85 -14.10 10.37
C ASP A 172 30.00 -14.41 9.12
N GLU A 173 30.62 -14.94 8.06
CA GLU A 173 29.95 -15.33 6.82
C GLU A 173 28.91 -16.44 7.00
N SER A 174 29.07 -17.28 8.04
CA SER A 174 28.14 -18.37 8.37
C SER A 174 26.71 -17.88 8.65
N ILE A 175 26.54 -16.61 9.05
CA ILE A 175 25.22 -16.02 9.33
C ILE A 175 24.33 -15.97 8.07
N ILE A 176 24.93 -15.87 6.88
CA ILE A 176 24.20 -15.81 5.61
C ILE A 176 24.47 -17.00 4.68
N ALA A 177 25.50 -17.82 4.96
CA ALA A 177 25.90 -18.94 4.11
C ALA A 177 24.73 -19.88 3.78
N THR A 178 23.98 -20.32 4.80
CA THR A 178 22.82 -21.19 4.61
C THR A 178 21.74 -20.56 3.74
N HIS A 179 21.48 -19.25 3.88
CA HIS A 179 20.48 -18.56 3.07
C HIS A 179 20.92 -18.44 1.61
N LEU A 180 22.21 -18.21 1.35
CA LEU A 180 22.75 -18.16 -0.01
C LEU A 180 22.72 -19.54 -0.68
N GLU A 181 22.99 -20.61 0.08
CA GLU A 181 22.89 -21.99 -0.40
C GLU A 181 21.44 -22.37 -0.72
N GLU A 182 20.50 -22.06 0.17
CA GLU A 182 19.06 -22.30 -0.04
C GLU A 182 18.52 -21.49 -1.23
N LEU A 183 18.94 -20.23 -1.40
CA LEU A 183 18.58 -19.42 -2.55
C LEU A 183 19.06 -20.06 -3.88
N ASP A 184 20.31 -20.56 -3.89
CA ASP A 184 20.87 -21.24 -5.06
C ASP A 184 20.10 -22.53 -5.39
N GLN A 185 19.76 -23.31 -4.37
CA GLN A 185 18.94 -24.53 -4.52
C GLN A 185 17.53 -24.22 -5.01
N LEU A 186 16.90 -23.16 -4.49
CA LEU A 186 15.57 -22.72 -4.90
C LEU A 186 15.56 -22.35 -6.39
N LEU A 187 16.52 -21.55 -6.84
CA LEU A 187 16.62 -21.15 -8.25
C LEU A 187 16.91 -22.35 -9.17
N LYS A 188 17.71 -23.32 -8.73
CA LYS A 188 17.89 -24.60 -9.43
C LYS A 188 16.59 -25.39 -9.54
N GLY A 189 15.79 -25.43 -8.47
CA GLY A 189 14.46 -26.03 -8.47
C GLY A 189 13.53 -25.36 -9.48
N ILE A 190 13.47 -24.02 -9.48
CA ILE A 190 12.67 -23.24 -10.45
C ILE A 190 13.11 -23.55 -11.88
N ALA A 191 14.42 -23.57 -12.15
CA ALA A 191 14.95 -23.86 -13.48
C ALA A 191 14.71 -25.30 -13.96
N MET A 192 14.67 -26.26 -13.03
CA MET A 192 14.36 -27.66 -13.34
C MET A 192 12.89 -27.85 -13.68
N MET A 193 12.00 -27.22 -12.91
CA MET A 193 10.55 -27.33 -13.08
C MET A 193 10.02 -26.44 -14.20
N LYS A 194 10.73 -25.35 -14.53
CA LYS A 194 10.28 -24.28 -15.43
C LYS A 194 8.97 -23.64 -14.97
N GLU A 195 8.79 -23.56 -13.66
CA GLU A 195 7.59 -23.01 -13.03
C GLU A 195 7.98 -22.10 -11.87
N LEU A 196 7.33 -20.93 -11.80
CA LEU A 196 7.46 -19.98 -10.70
C LEU A 196 6.06 -19.62 -10.19
N THR A 197 5.59 -20.37 -9.19
CA THR A 197 4.28 -20.09 -8.57
C THR A 197 4.35 -18.83 -7.70
N LEU A 198 3.20 -18.20 -7.42
CA LEU A 198 3.13 -17.04 -6.50
C LEU A 198 3.66 -17.38 -5.10
N ARG A 199 3.41 -18.60 -4.62
CA ARG A 199 3.96 -19.11 -3.35
C ARG A 199 5.50 -19.17 -3.38
N THR A 200 6.05 -19.72 -4.46
CA THR A 200 7.51 -19.80 -4.65
C THR A 200 8.12 -18.41 -4.77
N ARG A 201 7.42 -17.48 -5.42
CA ARG A 201 7.82 -16.08 -5.56
C ARG A 201 7.93 -15.39 -4.20
N ASP A 202 6.95 -15.56 -3.31
CA ASP A 202 6.99 -15.02 -1.95
C ASP A 202 8.16 -15.57 -1.14
N TYR A 203 8.39 -16.89 -1.21
CA TYR A 203 9.55 -17.51 -0.58
C TYR A 203 10.87 -16.96 -1.15
N LEU A 204 10.97 -16.82 -2.47
CA LEU A 204 12.17 -16.31 -3.15
C LEU A 204 12.53 -14.88 -2.70
N VAL A 205 11.56 -13.98 -2.58
CA VAL A 205 11.86 -12.59 -2.17
C VAL A 205 12.14 -12.45 -0.68
N SER A 206 11.66 -13.39 0.14
CA SER A 206 11.89 -13.37 1.60
C SER A 206 13.36 -13.37 1.99
N PHE A 207 14.22 -14.02 1.18
CA PHE A 207 15.66 -14.07 1.39
C PHE A 207 16.30 -12.68 1.55
N GLY A 208 15.77 -11.66 0.88
CA GLY A 208 16.30 -10.31 0.96
C GLY A 208 16.27 -9.70 2.36
N GLU A 209 15.12 -9.75 3.04
CA GLU A 209 14.96 -9.22 4.41
C GLU A 209 15.52 -10.18 5.46
N CYS A 210 15.44 -11.49 5.22
CA CYS A 210 16.04 -12.50 6.09
C CYS A 210 17.56 -12.28 6.21
N MET A 211 18.26 -12.02 5.11
CA MET A 211 19.70 -11.75 5.15
C MET A 211 20.01 -10.37 5.71
N SER A 212 19.29 -9.32 5.33
CA SER A 212 19.59 -7.95 5.80
C SER A 212 19.47 -7.80 7.32
N THR A 213 18.42 -8.36 7.91
CA THR A 213 18.20 -8.33 9.37
C THR A 213 19.23 -9.14 10.15
N ARG A 214 19.65 -10.30 9.63
CA ARG A 214 20.69 -11.14 10.23
C ARG A 214 22.05 -10.46 10.24
N ILE A 215 22.45 -9.86 9.10
CA ILE A 215 23.69 -9.09 9.00
C ILE A 215 23.68 -7.94 10.01
N PHE A 216 22.59 -7.16 10.04
CA PHE A 216 22.50 -5.98 10.89
C PHE A 216 22.49 -6.32 12.39
N ALA A 217 21.71 -7.34 12.80
CA ALA A 217 21.69 -7.80 14.19
C ALA A 217 23.07 -8.32 14.64
N ALA A 218 23.76 -9.08 13.79
CA ALA A 218 25.10 -9.57 14.11
C ALA A 218 26.13 -8.44 14.19
N TYR A 219 26.01 -7.42 13.33
CA TYR A 219 26.85 -6.24 13.40
C TYR A 219 26.64 -5.44 14.69
N LEU A 220 25.39 -5.22 15.11
CA LEU A 220 25.09 -4.58 16.40
C LEU A 220 25.74 -5.34 17.57
N ASN A 221 25.59 -6.67 17.61
CA ASN A 221 26.20 -7.48 18.66
C ASN A 221 27.74 -7.39 18.64
N LYS A 222 28.35 -7.34 17.44
CA LYS A 222 29.80 -7.17 17.29
C LYS A 222 30.31 -5.85 17.88
N ILE A 223 29.54 -4.76 17.76
CA ILE A 223 29.90 -3.46 18.33
C ILE A 223 29.45 -3.31 19.80
N GLY A 224 29.03 -4.40 20.45
CA GLY A 224 28.65 -4.43 21.87
C GLY A 224 27.20 -4.06 22.16
N VAL A 225 26.37 -3.90 21.13
CA VAL A 225 24.95 -3.56 21.26
C VAL A 225 24.12 -4.82 21.15
N LYS A 226 23.49 -5.21 22.26
CA LYS A 226 22.70 -6.43 22.31
C LYS A 226 21.47 -6.34 21.42
N ALA A 227 21.42 -7.17 20.39
CA ALA A 227 20.35 -7.20 19.39
C ALA A 227 19.92 -8.64 19.09
N ARG A 228 18.62 -8.84 18.80
CA ARG A 228 18.06 -10.14 18.43
C ARG A 228 17.31 -10.03 17.11
N GLN A 229 17.67 -10.88 16.15
CA GLN A 229 16.97 -10.96 14.87
C GLN A 229 15.68 -11.76 15.01
N TYR A 230 14.64 -11.34 14.28
CA TYR A 230 13.36 -12.03 14.19
C TYR A 230 12.85 -12.07 12.76
N ASP A 231 12.45 -13.26 12.31
CA ASP A 231 11.65 -13.41 11.10
C ASP A 231 10.19 -13.14 11.46
N ALA A 232 9.55 -12.21 10.75
CA ALA A 232 8.16 -11.80 11.01
C ALA A 232 7.22 -13.03 11.00
N PHE A 233 7.42 -13.93 10.04
CA PHE A 233 6.65 -15.15 9.87
C PHE A 233 6.81 -16.15 11.04
N GLU A 234 7.82 -16.04 11.89
CA GLU A 234 8.00 -16.90 13.08
C GLU A 234 7.51 -16.24 14.39
N ILE A 235 7.30 -14.92 14.41
CA ILE A 235 6.93 -14.19 15.63
C ILE A 235 5.44 -13.82 15.74
N GLY A 236 4.61 -14.36 14.85
CA GLY A 236 3.17 -14.15 14.90
C GLY A 236 2.61 -13.16 13.88
N PHE A 237 3.34 -12.82 12.82
CA PHE A 237 2.71 -12.21 11.64
C PHE A 237 1.89 -13.26 10.90
N ILE A 238 0.58 -13.24 11.09
CA ILE A 238 -0.37 -14.21 10.52
C ILE A 238 -1.14 -13.51 9.40
N THR A 239 -1.14 -14.10 8.21
CA THR A 239 -1.77 -13.52 7.03
C THR A 239 -2.79 -14.46 6.38
N THR A 240 -3.55 -13.94 5.42
CA THR A 240 -4.20 -14.80 4.41
C THR A 240 -3.16 -15.54 3.58
N ASP A 241 -3.60 -16.52 2.79
CA ASP A 241 -2.75 -17.31 1.88
C ASP A 241 -2.73 -16.72 0.46
N ASP A 242 -3.14 -15.46 0.29
CA ASP A 242 -3.12 -14.73 -0.97
C ASP A 242 -1.69 -14.20 -1.23
N PHE A 243 -0.82 -15.09 -1.71
CA PHE A 243 0.58 -14.77 -1.99
C PHE A 243 0.74 -13.52 -2.86
N THR A 244 1.85 -12.80 -2.69
CA THR A 244 2.19 -11.49 -3.27
C THR A 244 1.43 -10.28 -2.72
N ASN A 245 0.30 -10.48 -2.04
CA ASN A 245 -0.48 -9.38 -1.47
C ASN A 245 -1.31 -9.87 -0.26
N ALA A 246 -0.67 -10.60 0.66
CA ALA A 246 -1.37 -11.23 1.76
C ALA A 246 -1.84 -10.20 2.78
N ASP A 247 -3.08 -10.34 3.26
CA ASP A 247 -3.66 -9.46 4.26
C ASP A 247 -3.32 -9.93 5.67
N ILE A 248 -2.95 -8.99 6.55
CA ILE A 248 -2.69 -9.27 7.97
C ILE A 248 -4.01 -9.59 8.68
N LEU A 249 -4.03 -10.71 9.40
CA LEU A 249 -5.17 -11.11 10.22
C LEU A 249 -5.07 -10.52 11.63
N GLU A 250 -6.22 -10.23 12.25
CA GLU A 250 -6.32 -9.66 13.61
C GLU A 250 -5.58 -10.47 14.69
N ALA A 251 -5.44 -11.79 14.50
CA ALA A 251 -4.66 -12.65 15.39
C ALA A 251 -3.17 -12.25 15.49
N THR A 252 -2.66 -11.47 14.53
CA THR A 252 -1.28 -10.98 14.52
C THR A 252 -0.96 -10.08 15.71
N TYR A 253 -1.84 -9.14 16.05
CA TYR A 253 -1.57 -8.13 17.07
C TYR A 253 -1.25 -8.76 18.45
N PRO A 254 -2.09 -9.63 19.03
CA PRO A 254 -1.77 -10.26 20.31
C PRO A 254 -0.59 -11.24 20.22
N ALA A 255 -0.39 -11.92 19.07
CA ALA A 255 0.69 -12.89 18.90
C ALA A 255 2.08 -12.21 18.88
N VAL A 256 2.21 -11.16 18.07
CA VAL A 256 3.43 -10.33 17.97
C VAL A 256 3.72 -9.65 19.30
N ALA A 257 2.69 -9.06 19.92
CA ALA A 257 2.84 -8.38 21.21
C ALA A 257 3.39 -9.32 22.28
N LYS A 258 2.77 -10.51 22.42
CA LYS A 258 3.22 -11.52 23.37
C LYS A 258 4.66 -11.94 23.09
N ARG A 259 4.99 -12.30 21.84
CA ARG A 259 6.32 -12.82 21.49
C ARG A 259 7.44 -11.80 21.79
N LEU A 260 7.27 -10.56 21.34
CA LEU A 260 8.27 -9.51 21.53
C LEU A 260 8.38 -9.07 23.00
N HIS A 261 7.26 -9.01 23.72
CA HIS A 261 7.24 -8.62 25.13
C HIS A 261 7.89 -9.67 26.04
N ASP A 262 7.54 -10.95 25.86
CA ASP A 262 8.09 -12.06 26.65
C ASP A 262 9.62 -12.14 26.49
N ASP A 263 10.10 -12.00 25.25
CA ASP A 263 11.54 -12.03 24.94
C ASP A 263 12.27 -10.80 25.49
N TRP A 264 11.65 -9.62 25.44
CA TRP A 264 12.21 -8.38 25.98
C TRP A 264 12.33 -8.41 27.50
N ILE A 265 11.32 -8.92 28.21
CA ILE A 265 11.38 -9.05 29.68
C ILE A 265 12.43 -10.07 30.10
N THR A 266 12.49 -11.20 29.39
CA THR A 266 13.39 -12.31 29.75
C THR A 266 14.84 -11.94 29.53
N ASP A 267 15.13 -11.32 28.38
CA ASP A 267 16.50 -10.96 28.00
C ASP A 267 16.50 -9.76 27.05
N PRO A 268 16.53 -8.51 27.58
CA PRO A 268 16.42 -7.29 26.79
C PRO A 268 17.47 -7.23 25.68
N ALA A 269 17.00 -7.18 24.44
CA ALA A 269 17.81 -7.07 23.23
C ALA A 269 17.01 -6.30 22.17
N ILE A 270 17.66 -5.39 21.45
CA ILE A 270 16.99 -4.60 20.38
C ILE A 270 16.42 -5.57 19.34
N PRO A 271 15.09 -5.62 19.14
CA PRO A 271 14.49 -6.51 18.15
C PRO A 271 14.75 -6.00 16.73
N ILE A 272 15.36 -6.83 15.88
CA ILE A 272 15.61 -6.57 14.47
C ILE A 272 14.70 -7.47 13.64
N VAL A 273 13.57 -6.94 13.17
CA VAL A 273 12.49 -7.70 12.54
C VAL A 273 12.53 -7.53 11.03
N THR A 274 12.29 -8.62 10.29
CA THR A 274 12.10 -8.55 8.83
C THR A 274 10.87 -7.70 8.50
N GLY A 275 10.98 -6.76 7.57
CA GLY A 275 9.80 -6.14 6.95
C GLY A 275 9.01 -7.14 6.10
N PHE A 276 7.95 -6.65 5.42
CA PHE A 276 7.26 -7.21 4.24
C PHE A 276 6.80 -8.68 4.26
N LEU A 277 7.09 -9.45 5.30
CA LEU A 277 6.86 -10.90 5.38
C LEU A 277 5.80 -11.25 6.42
N GLY A 278 5.14 -12.39 6.20
CA GLY A 278 4.21 -13.00 7.13
C GLY A 278 4.09 -14.50 6.91
N LYS A 279 3.18 -15.14 7.66
CA LYS A 279 2.90 -16.57 7.59
C LYS A 279 1.44 -16.80 7.24
N GLY A 280 1.20 -17.49 6.12
CA GLY A 280 -0.15 -17.84 5.67
C GLY A 280 -0.85 -18.74 6.68
N TRP A 281 -2.08 -18.38 7.05
CA TRP A 281 -2.85 -19.05 8.10
C TRP A 281 -3.09 -20.53 7.82
N ARG A 282 -3.38 -20.91 6.57
CA ARG A 282 -3.71 -22.31 6.22
C ARG A 282 -2.48 -23.09 5.79
N THR A 283 -1.63 -22.48 4.96
CA THR A 283 -0.48 -23.17 4.36
C THR A 283 0.75 -23.17 5.26
N CYS A 284 0.79 -22.27 6.25
CA CYS A 284 1.98 -21.97 7.06
C CYS A 284 3.20 -21.55 6.21
N ALA A 285 3.00 -21.20 4.93
CA ALA A 285 4.06 -20.76 4.05
C ALA A 285 4.41 -19.30 4.32
N VAL A 286 5.63 -18.91 3.96
CA VAL A 286 6.02 -17.51 3.93
C VAL A 286 5.17 -16.78 2.89
N THR A 287 4.59 -15.67 3.31
CA THR A 287 3.80 -14.76 2.48
C THR A 287 4.45 -13.38 2.46
N THR A 288 4.12 -12.61 1.44
CA THR A 288 4.52 -11.21 1.36
C THR A 288 3.30 -10.28 1.46
N LEU A 289 3.52 -9.13 2.09
CA LEU A 289 2.48 -8.16 2.45
C LEU A 289 2.15 -7.18 1.31
N GLY A 290 2.66 -7.41 0.11
CA GLY A 290 2.45 -6.53 -1.03
C GLY A 290 3.12 -5.15 -0.90
N ARG A 291 2.50 -4.15 -1.54
CA ARG A 291 3.09 -2.80 -1.67
C ARG A 291 3.18 -2.07 -0.34
N GLY A 292 4.36 -1.53 -0.05
CA GLY A 292 4.64 -0.87 1.23
C GLY A 292 4.70 -1.86 2.40
N GLY A 293 4.96 -3.14 2.16
CA GLY A 293 4.87 -4.16 3.21
C GLY A 293 5.83 -3.98 4.39
N SER A 294 7.05 -3.46 4.20
CA SER A 294 7.94 -3.17 5.33
C SER A 294 7.41 -2.00 6.18
N ASP A 295 6.74 -1.02 5.57
CA ASP A 295 6.05 0.05 6.33
C ASP A 295 4.84 -0.53 7.08
N LEU A 296 4.09 -1.45 6.45
CA LEU A 296 2.96 -2.13 7.07
C LEU A 296 3.40 -3.01 8.26
N THR A 297 4.57 -3.62 8.17
CA THR A 297 5.17 -4.37 9.28
C THR A 297 5.41 -3.45 10.48
N ALA A 298 5.98 -2.27 10.22
CA ALA A 298 6.29 -1.30 11.27
C ALA A 298 5.04 -0.76 11.97
N THR A 299 4.00 -0.40 11.20
CA THR A 299 2.74 0.08 11.78
C THR A 299 1.98 -1.03 12.51
N THR A 300 2.07 -2.28 12.03
CA THR A 300 1.50 -3.45 12.70
C THR A 300 2.16 -3.69 14.06
N ILE A 301 3.49 -3.65 14.14
CA ILE A 301 4.22 -3.75 15.41
C ILE A 301 3.84 -2.60 16.34
N GLY A 302 3.78 -1.37 15.81
CA GLY A 302 3.37 -0.19 16.57
C GLY A 302 1.99 -0.38 17.22
N LYS A 303 0.99 -0.83 16.45
CA LYS A 303 -0.36 -1.14 16.94
C LYS A 303 -0.36 -2.31 17.92
N ALA A 304 0.37 -3.39 17.64
CA ALA A 304 0.43 -4.58 18.48
C ALA A 304 0.96 -4.28 19.88
N LEU A 305 2.01 -3.46 19.97
CA LEU A 305 2.68 -3.11 21.22
C LEU A 305 2.13 -1.82 21.88
N GLY A 306 1.22 -1.10 21.22
CA GLY A 306 0.68 0.17 21.72
C GLY A 306 1.74 1.26 21.89
N LEU A 307 2.67 1.35 20.94
CA LEU A 307 3.83 2.25 21.04
C LEU A 307 3.45 3.73 20.85
N ARG A 308 4.32 4.62 21.34
CA ARG A 308 4.11 6.08 21.31
C ARG A 308 4.11 6.64 19.89
N GLU A 309 5.04 6.18 19.04
CA GLU A 309 5.11 6.59 17.64
C GLU A 309 5.79 5.53 16.77
N ILE A 310 5.49 5.59 15.48
CA ILE A 310 6.13 4.77 14.44
C ILE A 310 6.99 5.69 13.58
N GLN A 311 8.29 5.42 13.48
CA GLN A 311 9.22 6.21 12.69
C GLN A 311 9.58 5.50 11.39
N VAL A 312 9.47 6.21 10.28
CA VAL A 312 9.91 5.77 8.95
C VAL A 312 11.09 6.64 8.52
N TRP A 313 12.26 6.03 8.40
CA TRP A 313 13.49 6.72 8.05
C TRP A 313 13.75 6.67 6.54
N LYS A 314 13.94 7.86 5.97
CA LYS A 314 14.18 8.12 4.54
C LYS A 314 15.47 8.95 4.35
N ASP A 315 15.65 9.48 3.15
CA ASP A 315 16.80 10.29 2.71
C ASP A 315 16.47 11.79 2.57
N VAL A 316 15.24 12.20 2.88
CA VAL A 316 14.76 13.59 2.86
C VAL A 316 14.12 13.97 4.19
N ASP A 317 14.03 15.28 4.48
CA ASP A 317 13.51 15.86 5.73
C ASP A 317 11.98 15.74 5.86
N GLY A 318 11.48 14.49 5.82
CA GLY A 318 10.07 14.17 5.90
C GLY A 318 9.39 14.10 4.54
N VAL A 319 8.13 14.54 4.49
CA VAL A 319 7.36 14.75 3.27
C VAL A 319 7.55 16.20 2.84
N LEU A 320 7.77 16.41 1.55
CA LEU A 320 8.06 17.73 0.98
C LEU A 320 6.86 18.27 0.22
N THR A 321 6.81 19.59 0.01
CA THR A 321 5.76 20.28 -0.76
C THR A 321 5.72 19.88 -2.24
N CYS A 322 6.79 19.31 -2.77
CA CYS A 322 6.88 18.66 -4.08
C CYS A 322 8.13 17.76 -4.13
N ASP A 323 8.34 17.03 -5.22
CA ASP A 323 9.58 16.25 -5.42
C ASP A 323 10.80 17.19 -5.58
N PRO A 324 11.83 17.06 -4.71
CA PRO A 324 13.02 17.91 -4.76
C PRO A 324 13.87 17.70 -6.03
N ASN A 325 13.70 16.57 -6.73
CA ASN A 325 14.35 16.33 -8.02
C ASN A 325 13.69 17.13 -9.16
N ILE A 326 12.43 17.53 -9.01
CA ILE A 326 11.71 18.36 -9.98
C ILE A 326 11.96 19.84 -9.70
N TYR A 327 11.91 20.23 -8.42
CA TYR A 327 12.10 21.61 -7.99
C TYR A 327 12.88 21.70 -6.67
N THR A 328 14.00 22.42 -6.71
CA THR A 328 15.00 22.45 -5.62
C THR A 328 14.56 23.24 -4.40
N ARG A 329 13.54 24.09 -4.51
CA ARG A 329 12.96 24.85 -3.38
C ARG A 329 11.80 24.11 -2.69
N ALA A 330 11.75 22.79 -2.81
CA ALA A 330 10.79 21.98 -2.07
C ALA A 330 11.03 22.15 -0.56
N GLU A 331 9.96 22.44 0.18
CA GLU A 331 10.02 22.69 1.63
C GLU A 331 9.47 21.49 2.42
N PRO A 332 9.98 21.21 3.63
CA PRO A 332 9.40 20.21 4.52
C PRO A 332 7.98 20.57 4.96
N VAL A 333 7.06 19.61 4.86
CA VAL A 333 5.70 19.71 5.38
C VAL A 333 5.70 19.14 6.82
N PRO A 334 5.60 19.96 7.87
CA PRO A 334 5.83 19.49 9.25
C PRO A 334 4.72 18.58 9.77
N TYR A 335 3.47 18.77 9.33
CA TYR A 335 2.30 18.04 9.81
C TYR A 335 1.40 17.62 8.65
N LEU A 336 0.94 16.37 8.71
CA LEU A 336 -0.04 15.81 7.78
C LEU A 336 -1.14 15.08 8.53
N THR A 337 -2.32 15.02 7.93
CA THR A 337 -3.33 14.05 8.32
C THR A 337 -3.09 12.70 7.61
N PHE A 338 -3.61 11.61 8.18
CA PHE A 338 -3.58 10.31 7.50
C PHE A 338 -4.25 10.33 6.12
N ASP A 339 -5.31 11.12 5.96
CA ASP A 339 -6.02 11.24 4.68
C ASP A 339 -5.16 12.00 3.64
N GLU A 340 -4.47 13.09 4.04
CA GLU A 340 -3.49 13.76 3.16
C GLU A 340 -2.32 12.86 2.79
N ALA A 341 -1.76 12.13 3.76
CA ALA A 341 -0.66 11.21 3.50
C ALA A 341 -1.07 10.07 2.55
N ALA A 342 -2.30 9.55 2.68
CA ALA A 342 -2.81 8.50 1.80
C ALA A 342 -2.94 8.98 0.35
N GLU A 343 -3.51 10.17 0.13
CA GLU A 343 -3.62 10.73 -1.22
C GLU A 343 -2.24 11.06 -1.81
N LEU A 344 -1.31 11.61 -1.01
CA LEU A 344 0.07 11.85 -1.45
C LEU A 344 0.76 10.57 -1.92
N ALA A 345 0.69 9.51 -1.12
CA ALA A 345 1.35 8.24 -1.41
C ALA A 345 0.76 7.55 -2.66
N TYR A 346 -0.56 7.66 -2.86
CA TYR A 346 -1.23 7.06 -4.00
C TYR A 346 -0.75 7.66 -5.34
N PHE A 347 -0.59 8.99 -5.40
CA PHE A 347 -0.14 9.68 -6.62
C PHE A 347 1.39 9.71 -6.83
N GLY A 348 2.15 8.99 -6.00
CA GLY A 348 3.58 8.76 -6.22
C GLY A 348 4.51 9.62 -5.39
N ALA A 349 4.00 10.41 -4.43
CA ALA A 349 4.90 10.97 -3.42
C ALA A 349 5.53 9.82 -2.64
N GLN A 350 6.85 9.89 -2.41
CA GLN A 350 7.56 8.89 -1.62
C GLN A 350 7.20 9.06 -0.13
N VAL A 351 5.98 8.67 0.24
CA VAL A 351 5.45 8.62 1.61
C VAL A 351 5.18 7.15 1.97
N LEU A 352 4.40 6.87 3.01
CA LEU A 352 3.93 5.53 3.36
C LEU A 352 2.75 5.13 2.47
N HIS A 353 2.74 3.91 1.95
CA HIS A 353 1.61 3.38 1.18
C HIS A 353 0.30 3.41 2.01
N PRO A 354 -0.88 3.73 1.43
CA PRO A 354 -2.13 3.84 2.20
C PRO A 354 -2.47 2.60 3.03
N GLN A 355 -2.25 1.40 2.47
CA GLN A 355 -2.48 0.13 3.19
C GLN A 355 -1.62 0.01 4.45
N SER A 356 -0.38 0.52 4.40
CA SER A 356 0.55 0.50 5.53
C SER A 356 0.14 1.42 6.67
N MET A 357 -0.64 2.48 6.41
CA MET A 357 -1.09 3.41 7.45
C MET A 357 -2.32 2.91 8.23
N ARG A 358 -3.02 1.88 7.74
CA ARG A 358 -4.26 1.38 8.40
C ARG A 358 -4.05 1.02 9.88
N PRO A 359 -3.03 0.23 10.27
CA PRO A 359 -2.83 -0.11 11.68
C PRO A 359 -2.55 1.13 12.55
N ALA A 360 -1.77 2.08 12.03
CA ALA A 360 -1.46 3.33 12.74
C ALA A 360 -2.72 4.20 12.91
N ARG A 361 -3.56 4.32 11.87
CA ARG A 361 -4.83 5.05 11.93
C ARG A 361 -5.82 4.42 12.92
N GLU A 362 -5.95 3.10 12.91
CA GLU A 362 -6.85 2.36 13.81
C GLU A 362 -6.39 2.42 15.26
N GLY A 363 -5.08 2.30 15.49
CA GLY A 363 -4.46 2.43 16.82
C GLY A 363 -4.30 3.88 17.30
N ASP A 364 -4.64 4.86 16.48
CA ASP A 364 -4.38 6.29 16.71
C ASP A 364 -2.91 6.61 17.06
N ILE A 365 -1.99 5.90 16.41
CA ILE A 365 -0.54 6.01 16.65
C ILE A 365 0.07 6.95 15.61
N PRO A 366 0.71 8.06 16.02
CA PRO A 366 1.38 8.95 15.09
C PRO A 366 2.49 8.25 14.29
N VAL A 367 2.58 8.58 13.01
CA VAL A 367 3.69 8.15 12.13
C VAL A 367 4.58 9.33 11.85
N ARG A 368 5.90 9.17 12.03
CA ARG A 368 6.88 10.22 11.76
C ARG A 368 7.79 9.82 10.61
N VAL A 369 7.85 10.63 9.55
CA VAL A 369 8.81 10.46 8.47
C VAL A 369 10.05 11.29 8.78
N LYS A 370 11.22 10.66 8.92
CA LYS A 370 12.49 11.30 9.31
C LYS A 370 13.57 11.11 8.25
N ASN A 371 14.59 11.96 8.29
CA ASN A 371 15.77 11.85 7.44
C ASN A 371 16.93 11.17 8.16
N SER A 372 17.48 10.10 7.57
CA SER A 372 18.68 9.44 8.07
C SER A 372 19.94 10.29 7.97
N TYR A 373 20.03 11.23 7.02
CA TYR A 373 21.15 12.15 6.87
C TYR A 373 21.02 13.41 7.74
N ASN A 374 19.83 13.68 8.27
CA ASN A 374 19.56 14.81 9.17
C ASN A 374 18.68 14.36 10.36
N PRO A 375 19.21 13.53 11.30
CA PRO A 375 18.40 12.87 12.33
C PRO A 375 17.73 13.80 13.34
N ASN A 376 18.27 15.01 13.46
CA ASN A 376 17.79 16.06 14.37
C ASN A 376 16.64 16.88 13.78
N ALA A 377 16.39 16.79 12.47
CA ALA A 377 15.22 17.42 11.87
C ALA A 377 13.92 16.83 12.48
N PRO A 378 12.89 17.65 12.67
CA PRO A 378 11.61 17.18 13.20
C PRO A 378 10.92 16.18 12.26
N GLY A 379 11.22 16.28 10.96
CA GLY A 379 10.57 15.53 9.90
C GLY A 379 9.10 15.91 9.74
N THR A 380 8.30 14.96 9.27
CA THR A 380 6.84 15.13 9.11
C THR A 380 6.10 14.23 10.08
N LEU A 381 5.20 14.80 10.87
CA LEU A 381 4.32 14.06 11.76
C LEU A 381 2.94 13.86 11.12
N ILE A 382 2.56 12.60 10.91
CA ILE A 382 1.27 12.19 10.36
C ILE A 382 0.36 11.75 11.50
N THR A 383 -0.80 12.38 11.62
CA THR A 383 -1.78 12.15 12.71
C THR A 383 -3.22 12.10 12.17
N ARG A 384 -4.20 11.85 13.02
CA ARG A 384 -5.62 11.88 12.63
C ARG A 384 -6.09 13.27 12.20
N THR A 385 -5.66 14.30 12.91
CA THR A 385 -6.08 15.69 12.71
C THR A 385 -4.90 16.63 12.94
N ARG A 386 -4.85 17.74 12.21
CA ARG A 386 -3.90 18.83 12.42
C ARG A 386 -4.62 20.17 12.35
N ASP A 387 -3.95 21.24 12.76
CA ASP A 387 -4.45 22.59 12.55
C ASP A 387 -4.50 22.92 11.04
N MET A 388 -5.70 23.28 10.57
CA MET A 388 -5.97 23.63 9.17
C MET A 388 -6.18 25.14 8.98
N SER A 389 -6.09 25.94 10.05
CA SER A 389 -6.39 27.39 10.04
C SER A 389 -5.58 28.17 9.01
N LYS A 390 -4.29 27.86 8.87
CA LYS A 390 -3.35 28.47 7.91
C LYS A 390 -3.13 27.65 6.65
N ALA A 391 -3.65 26.41 6.58
CA ALA A 391 -3.39 25.50 5.48
C ALA A 391 -4.23 25.87 4.25
N VAL A 392 -3.57 26.10 3.12
CA VAL A 392 -4.21 26.27 1.80
C VAL A 392 -3.85 25.06 0.92
N LEU A 393 -2.61 25.01 0.44
CA LEU A 393 -2.06 23.86 -0.28
C LEU A 393 -0.99 23.22 0.58
N THR A 394 -0.97 21.90 0.60
CA THR A 394 -0.04 21.10 1.41
C THR A 394 1.11 20.60 0.55
N SER A 395 0.83 20.06 -0.64
CA SER A 395 1.87 19.54 -1.54
C SER A 395 1.35 19.33 -2.96
N ILE A 396 2.27 19.30 -3.93
CA ILE A 396 2.07 19.08 -5.35
C ILE A 396 2.81 17.80 -5.74
N VAL A 397 2.08 16.83 -6.30
CA VAL A 397 2.62 15.53 -6.73
C VAL A 397 2.51 15.40 -8.25
N LEU A 398 3.54 14.83 -8.87
CA LEU A 398 3.57 14.56 -10.31
C LEU A 398 3.69 13.06 -10.56
N LYS A 399 2.71 12.48 -11.26
CA LYS A 399 2.79 11.13 -11.83
C LYS A 399 2.95 11.24 -13.34
N ARG A 400 4.06 10.71 -13.86
CA ARG A 400 4.44 10.80 -15.28
C ARG A 400 4.05 9.57 -16.07
N ASN A 401 4.12 9.69 -17.40
CA ASN A 401 3.97 8.59 -18.34
C ASN A 401 2.69 7.77 -18.09
N VAL A 402 1.61 8.50 -17.84
CA VAL A 402 0.28 7.94 -17.63
C VAL A 402 -0.39 7.83 -19.00
N THR A 403 -1.08 6.71 -19.21
CA THR A 403 -1.93 6.50 -20.39
C THR A 403 -3.35 6.94 -20.05
N MET A 404 -3.91 7.85 -20.85
CA MET A 404 -5.28 8.30 -20.75
C MET A 404 -6.13 7.66 -21.84
N LEU A 405 -7.32 7.18 -21.49
CA LEU A 405 -8.34 6.70 -22.43
C LEU A 405 -9.56 7.61 -22.34
N ASP A 406 -10.09 8.02 -23.48
CA ASP A 406 -11.39 8.69 -23.58
C ASP A 406 -12.38 7.78 -24.31
N ILE A 407 -13.50 7.46 -23.66
CA ILE A 407 -14.49 6.48 -24.10
C ILE A 407 -15.79 7.23 -24.33
N VAL A 408 -16.16 7.41 -25.60
CA VAL A 408 -17.32 8.21 -26.01
C VAL A 408 -18.44 7.31 -26.53
N SER A 409 -19.62 7.42 -25.94
CA SER A 409 -20.81 6.70 -26.41
C SER A 409 -22.09 7.47 -26.07
N THR A 410 -22.87 7.80 -27.09
CA THR A 410 -24.21 8.40 -26.90
C THR A 410 -25.18 7.46 -26.18
N ARG A 411 -24.87 6.15 -26.13
CA ARG A 411 -25.63 5.15 -25.38
C ARG A 411 -25.46 5.27 -23.88
N MET A 412 -24.50 6.06 -23.38
CA MET A 412 -24.33 6.31 -21.96
C MET A 412 -25.48 7.16 -21.37
N LEU A 413 -26.08 8.02 -22.20
CA LEU A 413 -27.10 8.96 -21.75
C LEU A 413 -28.40 8.25 -21.38
N GLY A 414 -28.76 8.29 -20.09
CA GLY A 414 -29.99 7.71 -19.56
C GLY A 414 -30.01 6.18 -19.46
N GLN A 415 -28.89 5.50 -19.72
CA GLN A 415 -28.77 4.04 -19.59
C GLN A 415 -28.02 3.67 -18.30
N PHE A 416 -28.53 2.68 -17.57
CA PHE A 416 -27.81 2.06 -16.47
C PHE A 416 -26.86 0.96 -16.97
N GLY A 417 -25.76 0.74 -16.26
CA GLY A 417 -24.85 -0.38 -16.53
C GLY A 417 -23.73 -0.11 -17.54
N PHE A 418 -23.71 1.03 -18.24
CA PHE A 418 -22.59 1.36 -19.14
C PHE A 418 -21.26 1.45 -18.39
N LEU A 419 -21.20 2.20 -17.28
CA LEU A 419 -20.02 2.28 -16.41
C LEU A 419 -19.60 0.89 -15.90
N ALA A 420 -20.56 0.09 -15.42
CA ALA A 420 -20.28 -1.26 -14.94
C ALA A 420 -19.64 -2.14 -16.02
N LYS A 421 -20.14 -2.05 -17.26
CA LYS A 421 -19.59 -2.78 -18.40
C LYS A 421 -18.17 -2.33 -18.75
N VAL A 422 -17.91 -1.02 -18.74
CA VAL A 422 -16.57 -0.47 -18.98
C VAL A 422 -15.59 -1.00 -17.93
N PHE A 423 -15.92 -0.91 -16.65
CA PHE A 423 -15.02 -1.38 -15.58
C PHE A 423 -14.87 -2.90 -15.52
N SER A 424 -15.89 -3.68 -15.93
CA SER A 424 -15.79 -5.13 -16.07
C SER A 424 -14.72 -5.54 -17.08
N ILE A 425 -14.56 -4.81 -18.20
CA ILE A 425 -13.51 -5.09 -19.19
C ILE A 425 -12.12 -4.90 -18.57
N PHE A 426 -11.92 -3.84 -17.78
CA PHE A 426 -10.66 -3.62 -17.08
C PHE A 426 -10.37 -4.69 -16.02
N GLU A 427 -11.40 -5.14 -15.29
CA GLU A 427 -11.31 -6.24 -14.32
C GLU A 427 -10.91 -7.55 -14.99
N ASP A 428 -11.59 -7.94 -16.08
CA ASP A 428 -11.31 -9.17 -16.84
C ASP A 428 -9.88 -9.20 -17.39
N LEU A 429 -9.34 -8.03 -17.74
CA LEU A 429 -7.97 -7.86 -18.24
C LEU A 429 -6.93 -7.63 -17.13
N GLY A 430 -7.36 -7.52 -15.87
CA GLY A 430 -6.48 -7.28 -14.73
C GLY A 430 -5.75 -5.94 -14.78
N ILE A 431 -6.41 -4.89 -15.28
CA ILE A 431 -5.85 -3.55 -15.43
C ILE A 431 -6.46 -2.61 -14.39
N SER A 432 -5.60 -1.98 -13.59
CA SER A 432 -6.03 -1.00 -12.60
C SER A 432 -6.21 0.38 -13.24
N VAL A 433 -7.36 0.99 -12.96
CA VAL A 433 -7.67 2.39 -13.30
C VAL A 433 -7.31 3.29 -12.12
N ASP A 434 -6.76 4.46 -12.41
CA ASP A 434 -6.27 5.45 -11.44
C ASP A 434 -7.30 6.59 -11.24
N VAL A 435 -7.34 7.54 -12.17
CA VAL A 435 -8.24 8.71 -12.15
C VAL A 435 -9.38 8.54 -13.15
N VAL A 436 -10.58 8.95 -12.74
CA VAL A 436 -11.82 8.90 -13.54
C VAL A 436 -12.49 10.28 -13.60
N ALA A 437 -13.03 10.63 -14.77
CA ALA A 437 -13.91 11.77 -14.98
C ALA A 437 -14.97 11.40 -16.01
N THR A 438 -16.16 12.00 -15.90
CA THR A 438 -17.31 11.68 -16.75
C THR A 438 -17.97 12.94 -17.28
N SER A 439 -18.43 12.89 -18.52
CA SER A 439 -19.43 13.82 -19.09
C SER A 439 -20.77 13.10 -19.26
N GLU A 440 -21.74 13.71 -19.94
CA GLU A 440 -23.03 13.08 -20.27
C GLU A 440 -22.89 11.88 -21.22
N VAL A 441 -21.88 11.89 -22.09
CA VAL A 441 -21.69 10.91 -23.17
C VAL A 441 -20.28 10.33 -23.25
N SER A 442 -19.40 10.67 -22.32
CA SER A 442 -18.03 10.15 -22.30
C SER A 442 -17.50 9.88 -20.90
N ILE A 443 -16.50 9.00 -20.86
CA ILE A 443 -15.73 8.67 -19.66
C ILE A 443 -14.26 8.82 -20.04
N SER A 444 -13.53 9.64 -19.29
CA SER A 444 -12.08 9.73 -19.42
C SER A 444 -11.43 9.05 -18.22
N LEU A 445 -10.45 8.21 -18.47
CA LEU A 445 -9.78 7.35 -17.49
C LEU A 445 -8.28 7.46 -17.65
N THR A 446 -7.55 7.27 -16.56
CA THR A 446 -6.09 7.07 -16.58
C THR A 446 -5.76 5.69 -16.06
N LEU A 447 -4.76 5.05 -16.65
CA LEU A 447 -4.30 3.72 -16.24
C LEU A 447 -3.12 3.84 -15.30
N ASP A 448 -3.05 2.95 -14.31
CA ASP A 448 -1.82 2.83 -13.53
C ASP A 448 -0.76 2.12 -14.40
N PRO A 449 0.35 2.80 -14.78
CA PRO A 449 1.40 2.16 -15.59
C PRO A 449 2.04 0.98 -14.85
N SER A 450 1.89 0.93 -13.53
CA SER A 450 2.32 -0.20 -12.74
C SER A 450 1.20 -1.23 -12.63
N LYS A 451 1.32 -2.35 -13.35
CA LYS A 451 0.84 -3.61 -12.76
C LYS A 451 1.43 -3.70 -11.35
N LEU A 452 0.74 -4.37 -10.44
CA LEU A 452 1.19 -4.60 -9.06
C LEU A 452 2.70 -4.95 -8.97
N TRP A 453 3.28 -5.52 -10.02
CA TRP A 453 4.72 -5.72 -10.19
C TRP A 453 5.26 -5.32 -11.57
N SER A 454 6.00 -4.20 -11.61
CA SER A 454 7.24 -4.00 -12.38
C SER A 454 7.28 -4.21 -13.89
N ARG A 455 6.17 -4.10 -14.62
CA ARG A 455 6.21 -3.89 -16.08
C ARG A 455 5.19 -2.84 -16.47
N GLU A 456 5.61 -1.88 -17.29
CA GLU A 456 4.71 -1.00 -18.02
C GLU A 456 3.75 -1.87 -18.85
N LEU A 457 2.49 -1.43 -19.00
CA LEU A 457 1.55 -2.08 -19.92
C LEU A 457 2.20 -2.10 -21.31
N ILE A 458 2.39 -3.30 -21.86
CA ILE A 458 2.97 -3.43 -23.20
C ILE A 458 1.93 -3.01 -24.24
N GLN A 459 2.37 -2.57 -25.40
CA GLN A 459 1.48 -2.09 -26.46
C GLN A 459 0.35 -3.09 -26.79
N GLN A 460 0.66 -4.39 -26.78
CA GLN A 460 -0.33 -5.46 -27.00
C GLN A 460 -1.49 -5.45 -25.98
N GLU A 461 -1.22 -5.15 -24.71
CA GLU A 461 -2.25 -5.09 -23.68
C GLU A 461 -3.13 -3.85 -23.87
N LEU A 462 -2.54 -2.72 -24.25
CA LEU A 462 -3.26 -1.50 -24.57
C LEU A 462 -4.15 -1.68 -25.81
N ASP A 463 -3.62 -2.29 -26.87
CA ASP A 463 -4.37 -2.58 -28.10
C ASP A 463 -5.57 -3.48 -27.78
N HIS A 464 -5.37 -4.51 -26.94
CA HIS A 464 -6.46 -5.41 -26.56
C HIS A 464 -7.56 -4.74 -25.75
N VAL A 465 -7.21 -3.83 -24.82
CA VAL A 465 -8.20 -3.02 -24.08
C VAL A 465 -9.01 -2.16 -25.04
N VAL A 466 -8.35 -1.51 -26.00
CA VAL A 466 -9.01 -0.65 -26.99
C VAL A 466 -9.97 -1.48 -27.84
N GLU A 467 -9.54 -2.63 -28.36
CA GLU A 467 -10.38 -3.54 -29.15
C GLU A 467 -11.65 -3.98 -28.40
N GLU A 468 -11.55 -4.31 -27.11
CA GLU A 468 -12.70 -4.72 -26.30
C GLU A 468 -13.66 -3.55 -26.03
N LEU A 469 -13.13 -2.36 -25.74
CA LEU A 469 -13.93 -1.16 -25.49
C LEU A 469 -14.60 -0.62 -26.77
N GLU A 470 -13.96 -0.74 -27.93
CA GLU A 470 -14.49 -0.32 -29.22
C GLU A 470 -15.76 -1.09 -29.64
N LYS A 471 -16.02 -2.25 -29.03
CA LYS A 471 -17.28 -2.99 -29.21
C LYS A 471 -18.50 -2.24 -28.67
N ILE A 472 -18.31 -1.26 -27.78
CA ILE A 472 -19.39 -0.56 -27.08
C ILE A 472 -19.31 0.97 -27.16
N ALA A 473 -18.19 1.54 -27.59
CA ALA A 473 -17.92 2.96 -27.61
C ALA A 473 -16.89 3.34 -28.68
N VAL A 474 -16.69 4.63 -28.91
CA VAL A 474 -15.51 5.15 -29.62
C VAL A 474 -14.42 5.40 -28.58
N VAL A 475 -13.21 4.94 -28.83
CA VAL A 475 -12.10 5.01 -27.86
C VAL A 475 -10.96 5.84 -28.42
N HIS A 476 -10.44 6.77 -27.62
CA HIS A 476 -9.24 7.53 -27.92
C HIS A 476 -8.17 7.23 -26.88
N LEU A 477 -7.06 6.66 -27.31
CA LEU A 477 -5.92 6.35 -26.46
C LEU A 477 -4.86 7.45 -26.60
N LEU A 478 -4.50 8.06 -25.48
CA LEU A 478 -3.59 9.19 -25.39
C LEU A 478 -2.46 8.84 -24.40
N GLN A 479 -1.30 8.49 -24.95
CA GLN A 479 -0.08 8.24 -24.18
C GLN A 479 0.65 9.54 -23.85
N ARG A 480 1.68 9.45 -23.00
CA ARG A 480 2.54 10.57 -22.59
C ARG A 480 1.75 11.72 -21.95
N ARG A 481 0.95 11.36 -20.94
CA ARG A 481 0.23 12.30 -20.09
C ARG A 481 0.76 12.24 -18.68
N SER A 482 0.63 13.36 -17.98
CA SER A 482 1.04 13.49 -16.60
C SER A 482 -0.15 13.90 -15.73
N ILE A 483 -0.23 13.33 -14.54
CA ILE A 483 -1.17 13.75 -13.51
C ILE A 483 -0.43 14.68 -12.55
N ILE A 484 -0.91 15.91 -12.40
CA ILE A 484 -0.54 16.83 -11.33
C ILE A 484 -1.63 16.76 -10.27
N SER A 485 -1.28 16.22 -9.10
CA SER A 485 -2.19 16.11 -7.96
C SER A 485 -1.86 17.18 -6.92
N LEU A 486 -2.86 17.96 -6.57
CA LEU A 486 -2.79 19.05 -5.61
C LEU A 486 -3.44 18.58 -4.31
N ILE A 487 -2.62 18.40 -3.28
CA ILE A 487 -3.08 18.02 -1.96
C ILE A 487 -3.19 19.27 -1.11
N GLY A 488 -4.38 19.56 -0.59
CA GLY A 488 -4.62 20.79 0.17
C GLY A 488 -5.91 20.78 0.97
N ASN A 489 -6.20 21.94 1.56
CA ASN A 489 -7.39 22.13 2.37
C ASN A 489 -8.63 22.25 1.48
N VAL A 490 -9.45 21.20 1.48
CA VAL A 490 -10.69 21.12 0.69
C VAL A 490 -11.67 22.27 0.99
N GLN A 491 -11.63 22.85 2.20
CA GLN A 491 -12.47 24.00 2.57
C GLN A 491 -12.10 25.28 1.80
N ARG A 492 -10.90 25.33 1.22
CA ARG A 492 -10.39 26.44 0.40
C ARG A 492 -10.26 26.04 -1.08
N SER A 493 -11.01 25.02 -1.53
CA SER A 493 -10.92 24.48 -2.88
C SER A 493 -11.11 25.52 -3.98
N SER A 494 -12.08 26.42 -3.87
CA SER A 494 -12.31 27.48 -4.86
C SER A 494 -11.10 28.40 -5.03
N LEU A 495 -10.46 28.81 -3.92
CA LEU A 495 -9.25 29.62 -3.93
C LEU A 495 -8.08 28.87 -4.58
N ILE A 496 -7.92 27.58 -4.26
CA ILE A 496 -6.89 26.73 -4.85
C ILE A 496 -7.09 26.65 -6.37
N LEU A 497 -8.30 26.32 -6.83
CA LEU A 497 -8.61 26.17 -8.26
C LEU A 497 -8.44 27.48 -9.03
N GLU A 498 -8.91 28.61 -8.50
CA GLU A 498 -8.72 29.93 -9.12
C GLU A 498 -7.24 30.21 -9.38
N LYS A 499 -6.41 30.05 -8.34
CA LYS A 499 -4.97 30.31 -8.41
C LYS A 499 -4.27 29.36 -9.36
N VAL A 500 -4.61 28.07 -9.31
CA VAL A 500 -4.06 27.04 -10.22
C VAL A 500 -4.36 27.38 -11.67
N PHE A 501 -5.61 27.63 -12.04
CA PHE A 501 -5.97 27.90 -13.42
C PHE A 501 -5.44 29.24 -13.92
N ASN A 502 -5.27 30.24 -13.04
CA ASN A 502 -4.58 31.47 -13.40
C ASN A 502 -3.11 31.19 -13.79
N VAL A 503 -2.38 30.43 -12.96
CA VAL A 503 -0.99 30.04 -13.23
C VAL A 503 -0.87 29.24 -14.53
N LEU A 504 -1.72 28.24 -14.73
CA LEU A 504 -1.70 27.40 -15.93
C LEU A 504 -2.01 28.22 -17.20
N ARG A 505 -3.00 29.13 -17.13
CA ARG A 505 -3.33 30.04 -18.22
C ARG A 505 -2.15 30.96 -18.58
N THR A 506 -1.49 31.55 -17.60
CA THR A 506 -0.32 32.42 -17.83
C THR A 506 0.84 31.67 -18.50
N ASN A 507 0.96 30.36 -18.24
CA ASN A 507 1.98 29.50 -18.85
C ASN A 507 1.51 28.85 -20.17
N GLY A 508 0.29 29.14 -20.65
CA GLY A 508 -0.24 28.57 -21.89
C GLY A 508 -0.55 27.08 -21.83
N VAL A 509 -0.76 26.53 -20.63
CA VAL A 509 -1.01 25.10 -20.40
C VAL A 509 -2.50 24.80 -20.50
N ASN A 510 -2.83 23.76 -21.26
CA ASN A 510 -4.20 23.27 -21.40
C ASN A 510 -4.40 21.99 -20.57
N VAL A 511 -5.27 22.08 -19.56
CA VAL A 511 -5.69 20.91 -18.78
C VAL A 511 -6.64 20.05 -19.62
N GLN A 512 -6.33 18.77 -19.76
CA GLN A 512 -7.11 17.84 -20.59
C GLN A 512 -8.21 17.13 -19.81
N MET A 513 -7.98 16.89 -18.52
CA MET A 513 -8.94 16.22 -17.64
C MET A 513 -8.75 16.76 -16.21
N ILE A 514 -9.86 16.90 -15.49
CA ILE A 514 -9.90 17.34 -14.10
C ILE A 514 -10.69 16.29 -13.32
N SER A 515 -10.18 15.87 -12.18
CA SER A 515 -10.91 15.00 -11.26
C SER A 515 -10.76 15.47 -9.82
N GLN A 516 -11.90 15.70 -9.18
CA GLN A 516 -11.99 16.05 -7.76
C GLN A 516 -13.14 15.27 -7.14
N GLY A 517 -12.85 14.52 -6.08
CA GLY A 517 -13.86 13.78 -5.33
C GLY A 517 -14.64 14.63 -4.33
N ALA A 518 -15.80 14.14 -3.89
CA ALA A 518 -16.73 14.88 -3.01
C ALA A 518 -16.20 15.20 -1.60
N SER A 519 -15.15 14.50 -1.13
CA SER A 519 -14.65 14.66 0.24
C SER A 519 -13.13 14.48 0.34
N LYS A 520 -12.40 14.83 -0.72
CA LYS A 520 -10.95 14.57 -0.79
C LYS A 520 -10.17 15.87 -0.71
N VAL A 521 -9.04 15.77 -0.03
CA VAL A 521 -7.96 16.78 -0.01
C VAL A 521 -7.20 16.84 -1.34
N ASN A 522 -7.59 16.05 -2.34
CA ASN A 522 -6.92 15.92 -3.63
C ASN A 522 -7.73 16.51 -4.80
N ILE A 523 -7.03 17.24 -5.66
CA ILE A 523 -7.49 17.67 -6.99
C ILE A 523 -6.44 17.20 -8.01
N SER A 524 -6.85 16.37 -8.96
CA SER A 524 -5.96 15.83 -10.00
C SER A 524 -6.23 16.49 -11.35
N LEU A 525 -5.15 16.93 -12.01
CA LEU A 525 -5.16 17.59 -13.31
C LEU A 525 -4.29 16.80 -14.28
N ILE A 526 -4.82 16.49 -15.46
CA ILE A 526 -4.06 15.80 -16.50
C ILE A 526 -3.55 16.83 -17.51
N VAL A 527 -2.25 16.83 -17.74
CA VAL A 527 -1.54 17.68 -18.71
C VAL A 527 -0.65 16.84 -19.63
N ASN A 528 -0.03 17.45 -20.64
CA ASN A 528 0.97 16.74 -21.43
C ASN A 528 2.25 16.51 -20.60
N ASP A 529 2.95 15.40 -20.85
CA ASP A 529 4.21 15.10 -20.14
C ASP A 529 5.27 16.20 -20.31
N ASP A 530 5.34 16.78 -21.52
CA ASP A 530 6.40 17.72 -21.90
C ASP A 530 6.32 19.07 -21.15
N GLU A 531 5.14 19.42 -20.62
CA GLU A 531 4.90 20.66 -19.87
C GLU A 531 4.77 20.44 -18.36
N ALA A 532 4.74 19.18 -17.90
CA ALA A 532 4.33 18.83 -16.54
C ALA A 532 5.28 19.36 -15.46
N GLU A 533 6.61 19.28 -15.67
CA GLU A 533 7.57 19.84 -14.72
C GLU A 533 7.46 21.35 -14.60
N GLN A 534 7.29 22.04 -15.73
CA GLN A 534 7.15 23.49 -15.74
C GLN A 534 5.90 23.90 -14.96
N CYS A 535 4.79 23.15 -15.13
CA CYS A 535 3.57 23.36 -14.35
C CYS A 535 3.84 23.21 -12.85
N VAL A 536 4.52 22.15 -12.42
CA VAL A 536 4.85 21.93 -11.00
C VAL A 536 5.67 23.09 -10.44
N ARG A 537 6.72 23.53 -11.16
CA ARG A 537 7.55 24.67 -10.73
C ARG A 537 6.76 25.97 -10.61
N ALA A 538 5.93 26.28 -11.60
CA ALA A 538 5.11 27.48 -11.60
C ALA A 538 4.06 27.47 -10.50
N LEU A 539 3.40 26.34 -10.29
CA LEU A 539 2.43 26.15 -9.21
C LEU A 539 3.11 26.23 -7.84
N HIS A 540 4.26 25.58 -7.66
CA HIS A 540 4.99 25.62 -6.41
C HIS A 540 5.39 27.05 -6.03
N SER A 541 6.01 27.79 -6.95
CA SER A 541 6.37 29.21 -6.72
C SER A 541 5.15 30.07 -6.39
N ALA A 542 4.02 29.86 -7.07
CA ALA A 542 2.79 30.59 -6.78
C ALA A 542 2.26 30.29 -5.38
N PHE A 543 2.27 29.04 -4.93
CA PHE A 543 1.63 28.63 -3.67
C PHE A 543 2.51 28.77 -2.43
N PHE A 544 3.81 28.56 -2.56
CA PHE A 544 4.72 28.45 -1.41
C PHE A 544 5.73 29.61 -1.32
N GLU A 545 6.02 30.33 -2.41
CA GLU A 545 7.04 31.39 -2.41
C GLU A 545 6.45 32.81 -2.52
N SER A 546 5.19 32.92 -2.93
CA SER A 546 4.52 34.20 -3.06
C SER A 546 3.94 34.60 -1.70
N ASP A 547 4.43 35.69 -1.09
CA ASP A 547 3.80 36.30 0.08
C ASP A 547 2.33 36.62 -0.27
N LEU A 548 1.40 35.88 0.30
CA LEU A 548 -0.02 36.19 0.18
C LEU A 548 -0.29 37.47 0.98
N PRO A 549 -0.89 38.51 0.39
CA PRO A 549 -1.63 39.48 1.17
C PRO A 549 -2.76 38.71 1.86
N GLU A 550 -2.78 38.72 3.19
CA GLU A 550 -3.88 38.17 3.97
C GLU A 550 -5.20 38.80 3.48
N LEU A 551 -6.06 37.99 2.87
CA LEU A 551 -7.47 38.34 2.65
C LEU A 551 -8.18 38.28 4.01
N ASP A 552 -7.88 39.24 4.88
CA ASP A 552 -8.68 39.57 6.05
C ASP A 552 -9.89 40.40 5.59
N HIS A 553 -10.85 39.76 4.93
CA HIS A 553 -12.17 40.35 4.75
C HIS A 553 -13.00 40.06 5.99
N GLY A 554 -12.77 40.90 7.01
CA GLY A 554 -13.68 41.09 8.11
C GLY A 554 -15.09 41.38 7.57
N TYR A 555 -15.99 40.42 7.82
CA TYR A 555 -17.42 40.55 7.61
C TYR A 555 -17.95 41.61 8.58
N ARG A 556 -17.81 42.90 8.25
CA ARG A 556 -18.56 43.97 8.90
C ARG A 556 -19.98 43.95 8.35
N SER A 557 -20.82 43.16 9.02
CA SER A 557 -22.26 43.39 9.09
C SER A 557 -22.49 44.82 9.60
N GLY A 558 -23.24 45.63 8.86
CA GLY A 558 -23.47 47.03 9.21
C GLY A 558 -24.41 47.76 8.26
N ASN A 559 -25.67 47.33 8.24
CA ASN A 559 -26.89 48.08 7.93
C ASN A 559 -26.84 49.19 6.87
N GLY A 560 -27.55 48.94 5.77
CA GLY A 560 -28.06 49.99 4.91
C GLY A 560 -28.99 50.94 5.68
N SER A 561 -28.72 52.22 5.55
CA SER A 561 -29.71 53.28 5.75
C SER A 561 -29.76 54.08 4.46
N ALA A 562 -30.86 53.92 3.73
CA ALA A 562 -31.26 54.84 2.69
C ALA A 562 -31.43 56.24 3.29
N ALA A 563 -30.78 57.24 2.70
CA ALA A 563 -31.07 58.64 2.95
C ALA A 563 -31.28 59.32 1.60
N THR A 564 -32.52 59.79 1.45
CA THR A 564 -33.04 60.70 0.44
C THR A 564 -32.28 62.03 0.42
N SER A 565 -31.85 62.44 -0.78
CA SER A 565 -31.95 63.81 -1.31
C SER A 565 -31.55 63.81 -2.77
#